data_AF-A0A969HMB7-F1
#
_entry.id   AF-A0A969HMB7-F1
#
_cell.length_a   1.000
_cell.length_b   1.000
_cell.length_c   1.000
_cell.angle_alpha   90.00
_cell.angle_beta   90.00
_cell.angle_gamma   90.00
#
_symmetry.space_group_name_H-M   'P 1'
#
loop_
_entity.id
_entity.type
_entity.pdbx_description
1 polymer ?
#
loop_
_entity_poly.entity_id
_entity_poly.type
_entity_poly.pdbx_seq_one_letter_code
_entity_poly.pdbx_strand_id
1 'polypeptide(L)'
;MNTCPPENTGRSPVKAKVIGVMDNYHQSDLRSLVKPMLLMPAFGWEDKLAVRVQGGQIPATVSAISAKWEVFFPNQPFDYGFLEKDFAQTYRREEKTGRIFGIFAGLAIFISCLGLFSLAAFAAERRTREIGIRKVLGASLGNIFTLLSREFIYLVLMAFGLSVPIAWIITQKWLQNFAYQADIGLGLFLTVGVLALLIALLTIAYQSWRAAGLNPVEILRDE
;
A
#
# COMPACT_ATOMS: atom_id res chain seq x y z
N MET A 1 32.66 2.50 -31.00
CA MET A 1 31.79 2.09 -32.13
C MET A 1 31.03 0.90 -31.60
N ASN A 2 29.93 1.15 -30.88
CA ASN A 2 29.28 0.15 -30.03
C ASN A 2 28.03 -0.33 -30.77
N THR A 3 28.19 -1.38 -31.56
CA THR A 3 27.07 -2.02 -32.26
C THR A 3 26.37 -3.00 -31.32
N CYS A 4 25.06 -2.85 -31.17
CA CYS A 4 24.20 -3.83 -30.49
C CYS A 4 24.37 -5.22 -31.14
N PRO A 5 24.33 -6.31 -30.35
CA PRO A 5 24.36 -7.65 -30.90
C PRO A 5 23.13 -7.88 -31.81
N PRO A 6 23.29 -8.61 -32.93
CA PRO A 6 22.21 -8.85 -33.87
C PRO A 6 21.14 -9.75 -33.24
N GLU A 7 19.98 -9.18 -32.92
CA GLU A 7 18.78 -9.92 -32.56
C GLU A 7 18.16 -10.52 -33.84
N ASN A 8 17.96 -11.83 -33.84
CA ASN A 8 17.57 -12.65 -35.00
C ASN A 8 16.09 -12.42 -35.38
N THR A 9 15.78 -11.22 -35.89
CA THR A 9 14.42 -10.76 -36.21
C THR A 9 14.10 -10.76 -37.71
N GLY A 10 14.93 -11.38 -38.55
CA GLY A 10 14.68 -11.49 -40.00
C GLY A 10 14.63 -10.16 -40.76
N ARG A 11 14.99 -9.05 -40.11
CA ARG A 11 15.10 -7.70 -40.70
C ARG A 11 16.57 -7.35 -40.86
N SER A 12 16.94 -6.81 -42.02
CA SER A 12 18.30 -6.35 -42.29
C SER A 12 18.74 -5.31 -41.24
N PRO A 13 19.98 -5.37 -40.73
CA PRO A 13 20.45 -4.44 -39.71
C PRO A 13 20.44 -3.01 -40.25
N VAL A 14 19.58 -2.16 -39.70
CA VAL A 14 19.52 -0.74 -40.03
C VAL A 14 20.73 -0.06 -39.38
N LYS A 15 21.66 0.42 -40.20
CA LYS A 15 22.79 1.22 -39.71
C LYS A 15 22.28 2.61 -39.34
N ALA A 16 22.23 2.92 -38.04
CA ALA A 16 21.87 4.23 -37.52
C ALA A 16 23.07 4.89 -36.83
N LYS A 17 23.24 6.21 -37.02
CA LYS A 17 24.23 7.01 -36.28
C LYS A 17 23.59 7.49 -34.99
N VAL A 18 24.20 7.17 -33.85
CA VAL A 18 23.77 7.70 -32.55
C VAL A 18 24.08 9.21 -32.50
N ILE A 19 23.04 10.03 -32.41
CA ILE A 19 23.14 11.50 -32.37
C ILE A 19 23.05 12.07 -30.94
N GLY A 20 22.54 11.30 -29.99
CA GLY A 20 22.40 11.70 -28.59
C GLY A 20 21.89 10.55 -27.74
N VAL A 21 22.08 10.68 -26.42
CA VAL A 21 21.51 9.78 -25.40
C VAL A 21 20.72 10.66 -24.45
N MET A 22 19.50 10.25 -24.14
CA MET A 22 18.64 10.91 -23.16
C MET A 22 18.63 10.12 -21.86
N ASP A 23 18.36 10.78 -20.76
CA ASP A 23 18.12 10.12 -19.49
C ASP A 23 16.91 9.19 -19.57
N ASN A 24 16.94 8.13 -18.77
CA ASN A 24 15.88 7.15 -18.70
C ASN A 24 14.55 7.82 -18.34
N TYR A 25 13.53 7.62 -19.17
CA TYR A 25 12.16 8.09 -18.93
C TYR A 25 11.18 6.92 -18.93
N HIS A 26 10.17 7.02 -18.05
CA HIS A 26 9.23 5.95 -17.79
C HIS A 26 7.99 6.03 -18.67
N GLN A 27 7.83 5.09 -19.60
CA GLN A 27 6.84 5.25 -20.66
C GLN A 27 5.52 4.49 -20.46
N SER A 28 5.49 3.42 -19.67
CA SER A 28 4.34 2.49 -19.68
C SER A 28 3.94 1.89 -18.34
N ASP A 29 4.86 1.43 -17.49
CA ASP A 29 4.50 0.74 -16.23
C ASP A 29 5.59 0.83 -15.19
N LEU A 30 5.34 1.45 -14.02
CA LEU A 30 6.25 1.62 -12.86
C LEU A 30 6.95 0.32 -12.41
N ARG A 31 6.40 -0.82 -12.78
CA ARG A 31 6.93 -2.16 -12.48
C ARG A 31 8.03 -2.62 -13.44
N SER A 32 8.05 -2.11 -14.67
CA SER A 32 8.99 -2.57 -15.70
C SER A 32 10.27 -1.75 -15.75
N LEU A 33 11.42 -2.39 -15.95
CA LEU A 33 12.67 -1.70 -16.28
C LEU A 33 12.48 -0.90 -17.57
N VAL A 34 13.11 0.28 -17.65
CA VAL A 34 13.14 1.09 -18.88
C VAL A 34 13.78 0.25 -19.98
N LYS A 35 12.95 -0.25 -20.90
CA LYS A 35 13.42 -1.06 -22.02
C LYS A 35 14.30 -0.20 -22.93
N PRO A 36 15.36 -0.76 -23.55
CA PRO A 36 16.17 -0.04 -24.51
C PRO A 36 15.28 0.53 -25.61
N MET A 37 15.32 1.86 -25.76
CA MET A 37 14.50 2.57 -26.73
C MET A 37 15.39 3.31 -27.70
N LEU A 38 15.09 3.15 -28.98
CA LEU A 38 15.72 3.92 -30.05
C LEU A 38 14.69 4.91 -30.56
N LEU A 39 15.00 6.20 -30.43
CA LEU A 39 14.25 7.25 -31.10
C LEU A 39 14.92 7.52 -32.44
N MET A 40 14.15 7.32 -33.51
CA MET A 40 14.60 7.52 -34.87
C MET A 40 13.63 8.48 -35.57
N PRO A 41 14.12 9.38 -36.45
CA PRO A 41 13.23 10.17 -37.29
C PRO A 41 12.38 9.25 -38.15
N ALA A 42 11.07 9.42 -38.08
CA ALA A 42 10.14 8.63 -38.88
C ALA A 42 10.14 9.13 -40.32
N PHE A 43 10.38 8.20 -41.26
CA PHE A 43 10.31 8.48 -42.68
C PHE A 43 9.05 7.82 -43.26
N GLY A 44 7.91 8.52 -43.16
CA GLY A 44 6.72 8.25 -43.97
C GLY A 44 5.70 7.23 -43.45
N TRP A 45 5.88 6.65 -42.26
CA TRP A 45 4.95 5.65 -41.69
C TRP A 45 4.56 5.96 -40.24
N GLU A 46 4.06 7.17 -39.97
CA GLU A 46 3.50 7.51 -38.66
C GLU A 46 1.98 7.51 -38.71
N ASP A 47 1.36 6.61 -37.95
CA ASP A 47 -0.09 6.53 -37.80
C ASP A 47 -0.61 7.40 -36.64
N LYS A 48 0.29 8.10 -35.93
CA LYS A 48 -0.04 8.87 -34.72
C LYS A 48 0.75 10.17 -34.65
N LEU A 49 0.07 11.26 -34.30
CA LEU A 49 0.67 12.57 -34.08
C LEU A 49 0.52 12.98 -32.62
N ALA A 50 1.63 13.24 -31.94
CA ALA A 50 1.61 13.79 -30.58
C ALA A 50 1.61 15.32 -30.63
N VAL A 51 0.56 15.95 -30.10
CA VAL A 51 0.43 17.41 -30.06
C VAL A 51 0.40 17.89 -28.62
N ARG A 52 1.33 18.77 -28.25
CA ARG A 52 1.34 19.42 -26.93
C ARG A 52 0.45 20.65 -26.97
N VAL A 53 -0.57 20.67 -26.13
CA VAL A 53 -1.52 21.80 -26.01
C VAL A 53 -1.25 22.57 -24.70
N GLN A 54 -1.27 23.90 -24.77
CA GLN A 54 -1.12 24.76 -23.60
C GLN A 54 -2.45 24.82 -22.82
N GLY A 55 -2.39 24.72 -21.49
CA GLY A 55 -3.59 24.55 -20.65
C GLY A 55 -4.59 25.71 -20.75
N GLY A 56 -5.89 25.39 -20.71
CA GLY A 56 -7.00 26.37 -20.62
C GLY A 56 -8.04 26.32 -21.75
N GLN A 57 -7.70 25.79 -22.93
CA GLN A 57 -8.60 25.75 -24.09
C GLN A 57 -8.54 24.42 -24.87
N ILE A 58 -8.55 23.30 -24.15
CA ILE A 58 -8.44 21.96 -24.76
C ILE A 58 -9.56 21.68 -25.77
N PRO A 59 -10.86 21.91 -25.47
CA PRO A 59 -11.94 21.59 -26.41
C PRO A 59 -11.87 22.43 -27.69
N ALA A 60 -11.55 23.72 -27.57
CA ALA A 60 -11.43 24.62 -28.71
C ALA A 60 -10.23 24.24 -29.61
N THR A 61 -9.11 23.83 -29.01
CA THR A 61 -7.92 23.41 -29.75
C THR A 61 -8.17 22.09 -30.50
N VAL A 62 -8.84 21.12 -29.86
CA VAL A 62 -9.20 19.85 -30.52
C VAL A 62 -10.13 20.10 -31.70
N SER A 63 -11.12 20.97 -31.56
CA SER A 63 -12.02 21.35 -32.66
C SER A 63 -11.28 22.01 -33.82
N ALA A 64 -10.35 22.93 -33.52
CA ALA A 64 -9.52 23.57 -34.54
C ALA A 64 -8.59 22.58 -35.28
N ILE A 65 -8.07 21.58 -34.56
CA ILE A 65 -7.28 20.50 -35.15
C ILE A 65 -8.15 19.61 -36.04
N SER A 66 -9.33 19.21 -35.59
CA SER A 66 -10.28 18.40 -36.36
C SER A 66 -10.68 19.08 -37.67
N ALA A 67 -10.98 20.38 -37.64
CA ALA A 67 -11.35 21.14 -38.83
C ALA A 67 -10.19 21.20 -39.86
N LYS A 68 -8.95 21.35 -39.38
CA LYS A 68 -7.78 21.29 -40.27
C LYS A 68 -7.50 19.87 -40.77
N TRP A 69 -7.71 18.87 -39.93
CA TRP A 69 -7.49 17.46 -40.27
C TRP A 69 -8.37 17.03 -41.44
N GLU A 70 -9.65 17.40 -41.43
CA GLU A 70 -10.58 17.09 -42.52
C GLU A 70 -10.18 17.74 -43.85
N VAL A 71 -9.56 18.93 -43.82
CA VAL A 71 -9.07 19.62 -45.02
C VAL A 71 -7.86 18.91 -45.63
N PHE A 72 -6.93 18.44 -44.80
CA PHE A 72 -5.71 17.78 -45.27
C PHE A 72 -5.89 16.28 -45.54
N PHE A 73 -6.82 15.62 -44.81
CA PHE A 73 -7.02 14.17 -44.82
C PHE A 73 -8.52 13.79 -44.87
N PRO A 74 -9.26 14.14 -45.95
CA PRO A 74 -10.72 13.95 -46.03
C PRO A 74 -11.20 12.50 -45.95
N ASN A 75 -10.32 11.52 -46.21
CA ASN A 75 -10.65 10.10 -46.18
C ASN A 75 -10.14 9.37 -44.92
N GLN A 76 -9.67 10.09 -43.90
CA GLN A 76 -9.20 9.50 -42.64
C GLN A 76 -10.00 10.04 -41.46
N PRO A 77 -10.69 9.17 -40.68
CA PRO A 77 -11.43 9.62 -39.51
C PRO A 77 -10.46 10.20 -38.48
N PHE A 78 -10.84 11.34 -37.89
CA PHE A 78 -10.08 11.95 -36.81
C PHE A 78 -10.28 11.17 -35.51
N ASP A 79 -9.31 10.32 -35.16
CA ASP A 79 -9.25 9.63 -33.88
C ASP A 79 -8.25 10.33 -32.96
N TYR A 80 -8.66 10.61 -31.71
CA TYR A 80 -7.82 11.29 -30.74
C TYR A 80 -7.98 10.69 -29.34
N GLY A 81 -6.85 10.50 -28.68
CA GLY A 81 -6.75 10.07 -27.28
C GLY A 81 -6.04 11.12 -26.45
N PHE A 82 -6.48 11.31 -25.20
CA PHE A 82 -5.70 12.07 -24.24
C PHE A 82 -4.70 11.16 -23.57
N LEU A 83 -3.43 11.51 -23.68
CA LEU A 83 -2.33 10.77 -23.03
C LEU A 83 -2.56 10.62 -21.51
N GLU A 84 -3.20 11.60 -20.89
CA GLU A 84 -3.59 11.55 -19.47
C GLU A 84 -4.61 10.44 -19.15
N LYS A 85 -5.56 10.14 -20.06
CA LYS A 85 -6.52 9.05 -19.86
C LYS A 85 -5.82 7.69 -19.93
N ASP A 86 -4.85 7.54 -20.82
CA ASP A 86 -4.07 6.31 -20.97
C ASP A 86 -3.18 6.08 -19.74
N PHE A 87 -2.51 7.12 -19.24
CA PHE A 87 -1.79 7.04 -17.97
C PHE A 87 -2.72 6.74 -16.78
N ALA A 88 -3.87 7.42 -16.69
CA ALA A 88 -4.82 7.20 -15.62
C ALA A 88 -5.38 5.77 -15.59
N GLN A 89 -5.44 5.07 -16.73
CA GLN A 89 -5.88 3.68 -16.77
C GLN A 89 -4.85 2.73 -16.15
N THR A 90 -3.55 2.97 -16.39
CA THR A 90 -2.46 2.22 -15.76
C THR A 90 -2.42 2.46 -14.25
N TYR A 91 -2.50 3.72 -13.80
CA TYR A 91 -2.48 4.07 -12.37
C TYR A 91 -3.71 3.56 -11.60
N ARG A 92 -4.89 3.52 -12.23
CA ARG A 92 -6.12 3.01 -11.60
C ARG A 92 -6.00 1.56 -11.12
N ARG A 93 -5.17 0.73 -11.75
CA ARG A 93 -4.97 -0.66 -11.33
C ARG A 93 -4.18 -0.74 -10.01
N GLU A 94 -3.13 0.07 -9.90
CA GLU A 94 -2.32 0.20 -8.68
C GLU A 94 -3.17 0.74 -7.51
N GLU A 95 -3.92 1.81 -7.76
CA GLU A 95 -4.77 2.44 -6.74
C GLU A 95 -5.87 1.49 -6.24
N LYS A 96 -6.51 0.75 -7.15
CA LYS A 96 -7.51 -0.26 -6.77
C LYS A 96 -6.90 -1.37 -5.92
N THR A 97 -5.72 -1.86 -6.30
CA THR A 97 -5.02 -2.90 -5.55
C THR A 97 -4.67 -2.42 -4.14
N GLY A 98 -4.11 -1.20 -4.02
CA GLY A 98 -3.82 -0.58 -2.73
C GLY A 98 -5.07 -0.42 -1.86
N ARG A 99 -6.19 0.01 -2.44
CA ARG A 99 -7.47 0.15 -1.74
C ARG A 99 -8.00 -1.18 -1.22
N ILE A 100 -7.90 -2.24 -2.03
CA ILE A 100 -8.32 -3.59 -1.62
C ILE A 100 -7.46 -4.07 -0.44
N PHE A 101 -6.13 -3.95 -0.53
CA PHE A 101 -5.23 -4.29 0.58
C PHE A 101 -5.51 -3.46 1.83
N GLY A 102 -5.82 -2.16 1.70
CA GLY A 102 -6.19 -1.30 2.82
C GLY A 102 -7.47 -1.78 3.53
N ILE A 103 -8.50 -2.20 2.79
CA ILE A 103 -9.73 -2.76 3.37
C ILE A 103 -9.43 -4.09 4.09
N PHE A 104 -8.68 -4.99 3.47
CA PHE A 104 -8.29 -6.26 4.10
C PHE A 104 -7.45 -6.04 5.36
N ALA A 105 -6.52 -5.08 5.35
CA ALA A 105 -5.72 -4.73 6.51
C ALA A 105 -6.61 -4.18 7.64
N GLY A 106 -7.56 -3.30 7.33
CA GLY A 106 -8.53 -2.80 8.31
C GLY A 106 -9.39 -3.91 8.92
N LEU A 107 -9.89 -4.84 8.09
CA LEU A 107 -10.63 -6.01 8.57
C LEU A 107 -9.77 -6.93 9.42
N ALA A 108 -8.51 -7.17 9.02
CA ALA A 108 -7.58 -7.98 9.79
C ALA A 108 -7.32 -7.37 11.17
N ILE A 109 -7.07 -6.05 11.25
CA ILE A 109 -6.92 -5.34 12.53
C ILE A 109 -8.18 -5.48 13.38
N PHE A 110 -9.36 -5.30 12.80
CA PHE A 110 -10.64 -5.45 13.50
C PHE A 110 -10.81 -6.86 14.09
N ILE A 111 -10.57 -7.90 13.29
CA ILE A 111 -10.65 -9.30 13.75
C ILE A 111 -9.58 -9.60 14.80
N SER A 112 -8.35 -9.09 14.65
CA SER A 112 -7.31 -9.22 15.67
C SER A 112 -7.70 -8.57 17.00
N CYS A 113 -8.38 -7.42 16.96
CA CYS A 113 -8.90 -6.78 18.18
C CYS A 113 -9.99 -7.62 18.84
N LEU A 114 -10.87 -8.25 18.06
CA LEU A 114 -11.85 -9.21 18.58
C LEU A 114 -11.17 -10.44 19.20
N GLY A 115 -10.11 -10.96 18.58
CA GLY A 115 -9.34 -12.08 19.12
C GLY A 115 -8.67 -11.74 20.45
N LEU A 116 -8.04 -10.56 20.52
CA LEU A 116 -7.43 -10.06 21.77
C LEU A 116 -8.51 -9.82 22.84
N PHE A 117 -9.66 -9.29 22.47
CA PHE A 117 -10.82 -9.11 23.35
C PHE A 117 -11.30 -10.45 23.92
N SER A 118 -11.47 -11.47 23.08
CA SER A 118 -11.89 -12.80 23.53
C SER A 118 -10.88 -13.44 24.48
N LEU A 119 -9.58 -13.31 24.19
CA LEU A 119 -8.52 -13.82 25.07
C LEU A 119 -8.52 -13.11 26.43
N ALA A 120 -8.68 -11.79 26.42
CA ALA A 120 -8.71 -10.97 27.61
C ALA A 120 -9.96 -11.24 28.48
N ALA A 121 -11.12 -11.42 27.87
CA ALA A 121 -12.34 -11.79 28.57
C ALA A 121 -12.20 -13.16 29.27
N PHE A 122 -11.66 -14.15 28.56
CA PHE A 122 -11.41 -15.49 29.12
C PHE A 122 -10.37 -15.47 30.25
N ALA A 123 -9.31 -14.67 30.11
CA ALA A 123 -8.30 -14.50 31.16
C ALA A 123 -8.89 -13.82 32.41
N ALA A 124 -9.77 -12.83 32.23
CA ALA A 124 -10.48 -12.16 33.31
C ALA A 124 -11.40 -13.14 34.06
N GLU A 125 -12.17 -13.98 33.35
CA GLU A 125 -13.06 -14.98 33.96
C GLU A 125 -12.31 -16.08 34.72
N ARG A 126 -11.15 -16.52 34.24
CA ARG A 126 -10.33 -17.48 35.00
C ARG A 126 -9.73 -16.88 36.27
N ARG A 127 -9.48 -15.57 36.28
CA ARG A 127 -8.80 -14.86 37.38
C ARG A 127 -9.75 -14.09 38.29
N THR A 128 -11.03 -13.95 37.96
CA THR A 128 -12.05 -13.31 38.83
C THR A 128 -12.12 -13.98 40.20
N ARG A 129 -11.89 -15.30 40.29
CA ARG A 129 -11.87 -16.02 41.57
C ARG A 129 -10.70 -15.59 42.47
N GLU A 130 -9.49 -15.46 41.92
CA GLU A 130 -8.30 -15.00 42.65
C GLU A 130 -8.36 -13.50 42.97
N ILE A 131 -8.88 -12.71 42.03
CA ILE A 131 -9.07 -11.27 42.15
C ILE A 131 -10.13 -10.96 43.22
N GLY A 132 -11.23 -11.72 43.26
CA GLY A 132 -12.29 -11.61 44.27
C GLY A 132 -11.77 -11.84 45.69
N ILE A 133 -10.99 -12.91 45.90
CA ILE A 133 -10.38 -13.20 47.21
C ILE A 133 -9.40 -12.08 47.63
N ARG A 134 -8.55 -11.61 46.71
CA ARG A 134 -7.60 -10.51 46.99
C ARG A 134 -8.30 -9.17 47.26
N LYS A 135 -9.43 -8.89 46.60
CA LYS A 135 -10.21 -7.65 46.78
C LYS A 135 -10.89 -7.62 48.16
N VAL A 136 -11.37 -8.76 48.66
CA VAL A 136 -11.90 -8.89 50.04
C VAL A 136 -10.78 -8.75 51.08
N LEU A 137 -9.56 -9.18 50.76
CA LEU A 137 -8.36 -8.97 51.60
C LEU A 137 -7.77 -7.55 51.52
N GLY A 138 -8.44 -6.61 50.85
CA GLY A 138 -8.02 -5.20 50.79
C GLY A 138 -6.97 -4.87 49.72
N ALA A 139 -6.72 -5.75 48.76
CA ALA A 139 -5.80 -5.46 47.66
C ALA A 139 -6.34 -4.35 46.73
N SER A 140 -5.48 -3.41 46.34
CA SER A 140 -5.87 -2.28 45.49
C SER A 140 -6.20 -2.72 44.05
N LEU A 141 -7.22 -2.10 43.47
CA LEU A 141 -7.64 -2.27 42.07
C LEU A 141 -6.50 -2.05 41.06
N GLY A 142 -5.53 -1.20 41.39
CA GLY A 142 -4.37 -0.90 40.55
C GLY A 142 -3.42 -2.10 40.37
N ASN A 143 -3.25 -2.94 41.39
CA ASN A 143 -2.37 -4.11 41.29
C ASN A 143 -2.95 -5.21 40.38
N ILE A 144 -4.27 -5.30 40.30
CA ILE A 144 -4.96 -6.22 39.39
C ILE A 144 -4.83 -5.71 37.95
N PHE A 145 -4.99 -4.41 37.75
CA PHE A 145 -4.86 -3.76 36.45
C PHE A 145 -3.45 -3.91 35.85
N THR A 146 -2.41 -3.71 36.66
CA THR A 146 -1.01 -3.85 36.22
C THR A 146 -0.63 -5.29 35.93
N LEU A 147 -1.10 -6.26 36.74
CA LEU A 147 -0.83 -7.67 36.50
C LEU A 147 -1.44 -8.16 35.18
N LEU A 148 -2.71 -7.79 34.93
CA LEU A 148 -3.40 -8.16 33.69
C LEU A 148 -2.74 -7.49 32.49
N SER A 149 -2.53 -6.17 32.53
CA SER A 149 -1.97 -5.41 31.42
C SER A 149 -0.56 -5.87 31.03
N ARG A 150 0.29 -6.23 32.02
CA ARG A 150 1.68 -6.62 31.77
C ARG A 150 1.79 -7.91 30.95
N GLU A 151 0.92 -8.88 31.20
CA GLU A 151 0.93 -10.18 30.51
C GLU A 151 0.56 -10.01 29.04
N PHE A 152 -0.47 -9.19 28.75
CA PHE A 152 -0.83 -8.86 27.37
C PHE A 152 0.22 -8.02 26.65
N ILE A 153 0.81 -7.03 27.32
CA ILE A 153 1.89 -6.21 26.74
C ILE A 153 3.07 -7.09 26.34
N TYR A 154 3.44 -8.08 27.17
CA TYR A 154 4.53 -9.00 26.86
C TYR A 154 4.24 -9.87 25.63
N LEU A 155 3.01 -10.37 25.49
CA LEU A 155 2.57 -11.10 24.30
C LEU A 155 2.61 -10.22 23.04
N VAL A 156 2.14 -8.97 23.13
CA VAL A 156 2.15 -8.02 22.01
C VAL A 156 3.58 -7.68 21.60
N LEU A 157 4.50 -7.47 22.55
CA LEU A 157 5.90 -7.20 22.26
C LEU A 157 6.60 -8.38 21.58
N MET A 158 6.35 -9.62 22.02
CA MET A 158 6.89 -10.81 21.35
C MET A 158 6.33 -10.95 19.92
N ALA A 159 5.03 -10.75 19.74
CA ALA A 159 4.41 -10.78 18.42
C ALA A 159 4.99 -9.69 17.51
N PHE A 160 5.20 -8.47 18.02
CA PHE A 160 5.81 -7.38 17.27
C PHE A 160 7.26 -7.67 16.88
N GLY A 161 8.06 -8.19 17.83
CA GLY A 161 9.45 -8.56 17.59
C GLY A 161 9.62 -9.63 16.50
N LEU A 162 8.66 -10.56 16.38
CA LEU A 162 8.62 -11.56 15.30
C LEU A 162 8.04 -10.98 14.00
N SER A 163 7.06 -10.09 14.08
CA SER A 163 6.38 -9.52 12.92
C SER A 163 7.31 -8.60 12.11
N VAL A 164 8.13 -7.77 12.76
CA VAL A 164 9.04 -6.83 12.08
C VAL A 164 9.99 -7.51 11.08
N PRO A 165 10.79 -8.53 11.43
CA PRO A 165 11.70 -9.16 10.48
C PRO A 165 10.97 -9.89 9.35
N ILE A 166 9.83 -10.52 9.66
CA ILE A 166 9.00 -11.19 8.64
C ILE A 166 8.47 -10.16 7.65
N ALA A 167 7.91 -9.05 8.13
CA ALA A 167 7.41 -7.96 7.30
C ALA A 167 8.54 -7.34 6.46
N TRP A 168 9.73 -7.15 7.04
CA TRP A 168 10.89 -6.66 6.32
C TRP A 168 11.26 -7.57 5.15
N ILE A 169 11.40 -8.87 5.38
CA ILE A 169 11.78 -9.84 4.34
C ILE A 169 10.74 -9.90 3.22
N ILE A 170 9.44 -9.96 3.58
CA ILE A 170 8.36 -10.00 2.59
C ILE A 170 8.37 -8.72 1.75
N THR A 171 8.51 -7.57 2.39
CA THR A 171 8.47 -6.29 1.69
C THR A 171 9.68 -6.13 0.78
N GLN A 172 10.88 -6.52 1.21
CA GLN A 172 12.08 -6.52 0.37
C GLN A 172 11.94 -7.43 -0.84
N LYS A 173 11.46 -8.67 -0.65
CA LYS A 173 11.19 -9.60 -1.78
C LYS A 173 10.13 -9.06 -2.73
N TRP A 174 9.12 -8.37 -2.20
CA TRP A 174 8.08 -7.78 -3.02
C TRP A 174 8.62 -6.58 -3.81
N LEU A 175 9.41 -5.71 -3.18
CA LEU A 175 10.05 -4.53 -3.78
C LEU A 175 11.07 -4.90 -4.86
N GLN A 176 11.73 -6.06 -4.77
CA GLN A 176 12.63 -6.56 -5.82
C GLN A 176 11.94 -6.76 -7.18
N ASN A 177 10.61 -6.94 -7.21
CA ASN A 177 9.85 -7.03 -8.46
C ASN A 177 9.57 -5.66 -9.08
N PHE A 178 9.96 -4.57 -8.43
CA PHE A 178 9.80 -3.21 -8.91
C PHE A 178 11.16 -2.63 -9.29
N ALA A 179 11.22 -2.00 -10.47
CA ALA A 179 12.43 -1.34 -10.96
C ALA A 179 12.85 -0.15 -10.09
N TYR A 180 11.90 0.48 -9.40
CA TYR A 180 12.12 1.55 -8.43
C TYR A 180 11.63 1.11 -7.06
N GLN A 181 12.54 1.08 -6.09
CA GLN A 181 12.25 0.66 -4.72
C GLN A 181 12.00 1.90 -3.87
N ALA A 182 10.88 1.92 -3.14
CA ALA A 182 10.69 2.91 -2.09
C ALA A 182 11.68 2.62 -0.95
N ASP A 183 12.38 3.65 -0.46
CA ASP A 183 13.22 3.50 0.74
C ASP A 183 12.31 3.35 1.95
N ILE A 184 12.12 2.12 2.40
CA ILE A 184 11.35 1.83 3.61
C ILE A 184 12.28 1.99 4.79
N GLY A 185 12.40 3.24 5.25
CA GLY A 185 13.17 3.55 6.44
C GLY A 185 12.61 2.86 7.68
N LEU A 186 13.49 2.57 8.65
CA LEU A 186 13.13 2.03 9.97
C LEU A 186 12.07 2.89 10.70
N GLY A 187 11.98 4.18 10.36
CA GLY A 187 10.96 5.09 10.88
C GLY A 187 9.53 4.65 10.58
N LEU A 188 9.26 4.03 9.42
CA LEU A 188 7.92 3.53 9.10
C LEU A 188 7.53 2.37 10.04
N PHE A 189 8.44 1.43 10.26
CA PHE A 189 8.20 0.31 11.17
C PHE A 189 7.99 0.77 12.62
N LEU A 190 8.74 1.77 13.06
CA LEU A 190 8.55 2.37 14.38
C LEU A 190 7.19 3.06 14.51
N THR A 191 6.81 3.91 13.56
CA THR A 191 5.51 4.63 13.60
C THR A 191 4.33 3.66 13.59
N VAL A 192 4.34 2.67 12.70
CA VAL A 192 3.29 1.64 12.61
C VAL A 192 3.28 0.77 13.88
N GLY A 193 4.46 0.40 14.40
CA GLY A 193 4.59 -0.36 15.63
C GLY A 193 4.02 0.37 16.84
N VAL A 194 4.34 1.65 17.00
CA VAL A 194 3.78 2.50 18.07
C VAL A 194 2.27 2.61 17.94
N LEU A 195 1.75 2.80 16.72
CA LEU A 195 0.30 2.88 16.48
C LEU A 195 -0.40 1.55 16.84
N ALA A 196 0.16 0.42 16.43
CA ALA A 196 -0.38 -0.90 16.77
C ALA A 196 -0.36 -1.16 18.28
N LEU A 197 0.71 -0.76 18.96
CA LEU A 197 0.86 -0.90 20.40
C LEU A 197 -0.14 0.00 21.15
N LEU A 198 -0.37 1.22 20.67
CA LEU A 198 -1.42 2.12 21.19
C LEU A 198 -2.82 1.51 21.05
N ILE A 199 -3.16 0.95 19.89
CA ILE A 199 -4.47 0.30 19.67
C ILE A 199 -4.66 -0.90 20.62
N ALA A 200 -3.62 -1.73 20.77
CA ALA A 200 -3.64 -2.86 21.69
C ALA A 200 -3.83 -2.38 23.15
N LEU A 201 -3.07 -1.38 23.58
CA LEU A 201 -3.18 -0.79 24.92
C LEU A 201 -4.57 -0.20 25.19
N LEU A 202 -5.15 0.53 24.23
CA LEU A 202 -6.50 1.08 24.37
C LEU A 202 -7.55 -0.03 24.51
N THR A 203 -7.42 -1.10 23.74
CA THR A 203 -8.31 -2.26 23.81
C THR A 203 -8.23 -2.96 25.17
N ILE A 204 -7.01 -3.17 25.69
CA ILE A 204 -6.77 -3.81 26.99
C ILE A 204 -7.20 -2.90 28.15
N ALA A 205 -6.94 -1.59 28.06
CA ALA A 205 -7.33 -0.62 29.07
C ALA A 205 -8.85 -0.53 29.20
N TYR A 206 -9.56 -0.51 28.07
CA TYR A 206 -11.03 -0.53 28.05
C TYR A 206 -11.59 -1.79 28.74
N GLN A 207 -11.03 -2.95 28.43
CA GLN A 207 -11.43 -4.21 29.08
C GLN A 207 -11.12 -4.24 30.57
N SER A 208 -9.90 -3.84 30.95
CA SER A 208 -9.46 -3.87 32.34
C SER A 208 -10.28 -2.89 33.20
N TRP A 209 -10.67 -1.74 32.64
CA TRP A 209 -11.58 -0.81 33.29
C TRP A 209 -12.99 -1.40 33.45
N ARG A 210 -13.54 -2.04 32.40
CA ARG A 210 -14.84 -2.71 32.45
C ARG A 210 -14.85 -3.88 33.45
N ALA A 211 -13.78 -4.69 33.48
CA ALA A 211 -13.63 -5.81 34.41
C ALA A 211 -13.45 -5.35 35.87
N ALA A 212 -12.73 -4.24 36.09
CA ALA A 212 -12.54 -3.67 37.42
C ALA A 212 -13.82 -2.99 37.98
N GLY A 213 -14.65 -2.45 37.09
CA GLY A 213 -15.91 -1.77 37.41
C GLY A 213 -17.12 -2.70 37.65
N LEU A 214 -17.00 -4.00 37.32
CA LEU A 214 -18.04 -4.98 37.68
C LEU A 214 -18.11 -5.11 39.21
N ASN A 215 -19.29 -4.82 39.75
CA ASN A 215 -19.53 -4.91 41.19
C ASN A 215 -19.47 -6.39 41.62
N PRO A 216 -18.60 -6.74 42.59
CA PRO A 216 -18.41 -8.13 43.02
C PRO A 216 -19.66 -8.76 43.67
N VAL A 217 -20.68 -7.96 43.98
CA VAL A 217 -21.95 -8.39 44.58
C VAL A 217 -22.87 -9.09 43.55
N GLU A 218 -22.74 -8.79 42.25
CA GLU A 218 -23.50 -9.54 41.21
C GLU A 218 -22.87 -10.90 40.89
N ILE A 219 -21.54 -11.01 41.00
CA ILE A 219 -20.80 -12.26 40.68
C ILE A 219 -21.09 -13.38 41.70
N LEU A 220 -21.49 -13.03 42.92
CA LEU A 220 -21.87 -13.97 43.99
C LEU A 220 -23.37 -14.29 44.03
N ARG A 221 -24.19 -13.69 43.16
CA ARG A 221 -25.65 -13.91 43.11
C ARG A 221 -26.09 -14.80 41.94
N ASP A 222 -25.17 -15.14 41.03
CA ASP A 222 -25.38 -16.07 39.92
C ASP A 222 -24.88 -17.51 40.24
N GLU A 223 -24.51 -17.79 41.49
CA GLU A 223 -24.61 -19.14 42.10
C GLU A 223 -25.93 -19.26 42.87
#